data_AF-A0A3A5KMP1-F1
#
_entry.id   AF-A0A3A5KMP1-F1
#
_cell.length_a   1.000
_cell.length_b   1.000
_cell.length_c   1.000
_cell.angle_alpha   90.00
_cell.angle_beta   90.00
_cell.angle_gamma   90.00
#
_symmetry.space_group_name_H-M   'P 1'
#
loop_
_entity.id
_entity.type
_entity.pdbx_description
1 polymer ?
#
loop_
_entity_poly.entity_id
_entity_poly.type
_entity_poly.pdbx_seq_one_letter_code
_entity_poly.pdbx_strand_id
1 'polypeptide(L)'
;MTPYSAEIERVEQHIREIEQRLARQLEVVAHAEETGQSIDSARTFLLFLKQTLGLSRDHLARLLADEAMVTRWPSQSSEPPTE
;
A
#
# COMPACT_ATOMS: atom_id res chain seq x y z
N MET A 1 -6.01 13.47 -15.88
CA MET A 1 -5.43 13.16 -14.55
C MET A 1 -6.58 13.18 -13.56
N THR A 2 -6.92 12.03 -12.98
CA THR A 2 -8.00 11.92 -11.98
C THR A 2 -7.53 12.57 -10.67
N PRO A 3 -8.44 12.96 -9.76
CA PRO A 3 -8.03 13.49 -8.45
C PRO A 3 -7.24 12.47 -7.60
N TYR A 4 -7.34 11.18 -7.93
CA TYR A 4 -6.72 10.08 -7.17
C TYR A 4 -5.37 9.63 -7.73
N SER A 5 -5.02 9.92 -8.99
CA SER A 5 -3.83 9.32 -9.62
C SER A 5 -2.52 9.65 -8.88
N ALA A 6 -2.35 10.90 -8.43
CA ALA A 6 -1.17 11.31 -7.68
C ALA A 6 -1.14 10.72 -6.24
N GLU A 7 -2.30 10.47 -5.65
CA GLU A 7 -2.41 9.84 -4.34
C GLU A 7 -2.10 8.35 -4.43
N ILE A 8 -2.62 7.67 -5.46
CA ILE A 8 -2.33 6.26 -5.78
C ILE A 8 -0.83 6.07 -5.96
N GLU A 9 -0.18 6.87 -6.81
CA GLU A 9 1.28 6.79 -7.03
C GLU A 9 2.07 6.97 -5.73
N ARG A 10 1.65 7.91 -4.87
CA ARG A 10 2.28 8.13 -3.56
C ARG A 10 2.13 6.92 -2.65
N VAL A 11 0.95 6.32 -2.58
CA VAL A 11 0.69 5.15 -1.73
C VAL A 11 1.43 3.92 -2.25
N GLU A 12 1.48 3.72 -3.57
CA GLU A 12 2.27 2.65 -4.18
C GLU A 12 3.76 2.79 -3.86
N GLN A 13 4.31 4.00 -3.99
CA GLN A 13 5.70 4.26 -3.65
C GLN A 13 5.97 4.00 -2.16
N HIS A 14 5.05 4.41 -1.28
CA HIS A 14 5.16 4.14 0.15
C HIS A 14 5.13 2.63 0.47
N ILE A 15 4.28 1.86 -0.20
CA ILE A 15 4.24 0.39 -0.08
C ILE A 15 5.60 -0.21 -0.46
N ARG A 16 6.19 0.20 -1.60
CA ARG A 16 7.51 -0.29 -2.04
C ARG A 16 8.60 0.02 -1.01
N GLU A 17 8.56 1.21 -0.40
CA GLU A 17 9.50 1.58 0.65
C GLU A 17 9.36 0.72 1.92
N ILE A 18 8.12 0.39 2.32
CA ILE A 18 7.87 -0.51 3.45
C ILE A 18 8.39 -1.91 3.13
N GLU A 19 8.14 -2.43 1.91
CA GLU A 19 8.61 -3.75 1.48
C GLU A 19 10.15 -3.84 1.51
N GLN A 20 10.85 -2.79 1.04
CA GLN A 20 12.31 -2.72 1.14
C GLN A 20 12.80 -2.67 2.58
N ARG A 21 12.13 -1.93 3.47
CA ARG A 21 12.46 -1.89 4.90
C ARG A 21 12.23 -3.25 5.55
N LEU A 22 11.19 -3.96 5.16
CA LEU A 22 10.86 -5.28 5.67
C LEU A 22 11.93 -6.30 5.27
N ALA A 23 12.40 -6.28 4.02
CA ALA A 23 13.52 -7.11 3.57
C ALA A 23 14.79 -6.86 4.39
N ARG A 24 15.21 -5.60 4.55
CA ARG A 24 16.38 -5.25 5.38
C ARG A 24 16.23 -5.68 6.83
N GLN A 25 15.04 -5.52 7.41
CA GLN A 25 14.82 -5.89 8.80
C GLN A 25 14.83 -7.41 9.02
N LEU A 26 14.42 -8.20 8.03
CA LEU A 26 14.57 -9.65 8.07
C LEU A 26 16.06 -10.06 8.10
N GLU A 27 16.91 -9.40 7.33
CA GLU A 27 18.36 -9.61 7.37
C GLU A 27 18.95 -9.28 8.75
N VAL A 28 18.50 -8.17 9.37
CA VAL A 28 18.90 -7.80 10.74
C VAL A 28 18.51 -8.87 11.75
N VAL A 29 17.30 -9.42 11.65
CA VAL A 29 16.85 -10.50 12.55
C VAL A 29 17.69 -11.75 12.35
N ALA A 30 17.91 -12.18 11.10
CA ALA A 30 18.72 -13.35 10.81
C ALA A 30 20.15 -13.21 11.36
N HIS A 31 20.79 -12.06 11.15
CA HIS A 31 22.13 -11.78 11.67
C HIS A 31 22.19 -11.77 13.21
N ALA A 32 21.18 -11.18 13.85
CA ALA A 32 21.11 -11.16 15.32
C ALA A 32 20.87 -12.56 15.89
N GLU A 33 20.08 -13.41 15.23
CA GLU A 33 19.90 -14.82 15.60
C GLU A 33 21.21 -15.61 15.47
N GLU A 34 21.98 -15.40 14.40
CA GLU A 34 23.28 -16.05 14.20
C GLU A 34 24.34 -15.63 15.24
N THR A 35 24.30 -14.37 15.66
CA THR A 35 25.30 -13.79 16.59
C THR A 35 24.89 -13.86 18.06
N GLY A 36 23.71 -14.42 18.37
CA GLY A 36 23.19 -14.53 19.72
C GLY A 36 22.80 -13.18 20.35
N GLN A 37 22.54 -12.17 19.52
CA GLN A 37 22.07 -10.86 19.97
C GLN A 37 20.56 -10.90 20.28
N SER A 38 20.09 -9.97 21.12
CA SER A 38 18.64 -9.83 21.36
C SER A 38 17.93 -9.40 20.08
N ILE A 39 16.80 -10.06 19.80
CA ILE A 39 15.96 -9.84 18.62
C ILE A 39 14.60 -9.23 18.94
N ASP A 40 14.32 -8.90 20.21
CA ASP A 40 12.98 -8.47 20.64
C ASP A 40 12.56 -7.16 19.98
N SER A 41 13.46 -6.16 19.98
CA SER A 41 13.25 -4.89 19.30
C SER A 41 13.11 -5.07 17.79
N ALA A 42 13.91 -5.96 17.20
CA ALA A 42 13.90 -6.22 15.76
C ALA A 42 12.61 -6.91 15.31
N ARG A 43 12.10 -7.87 16.11
CA ARG A 43 10.81 -8.55 15.89
C ARG A 43 9.64 -7.60 16.09
N THR A 44 9.70 -6.73 17.10
CA THR A 44 8.67 -5.70 17.33
C THR A 44 8.57 -4.75 16.14
N PHE A 45 9.72 -4.30 15.62
CA PHE A 45 9.72 -3.43 14.44
C PHE A 45 9.24 -4.17 13.17
N LEU A 46 9.59 -5.44 12.99
CA LEU A 46 9.01 -6.26 11.91
C LEU A 46 7.49 -6.35 11.97
N LEU A 47 6.93 -6.54 13.17
CA LEU A 47 5.47 -6.58 13.36
C LEU A 47 4.84 -5.26 12.95
N PHE A 48 5.42 -4.14 13.38
CA PHE A 48 4.98 -2.81 12.99
C PHE A 48 4.98 -2.63 11.47
N LEU A 49 6.09 -2.96 10.79
CA LEU A 49 6.18 -2.85 9.32
C LEU A 49 5.11 -3.70 8.60
N LYS A 50 4.83 -4.91 9.09
CA LYS A 50 3.79 -5.77 8.53
C LYS A 50 2.39 -5.17 8.68
N GLN A 51 2.10 -4.60 9.84
CA GLN A 51 0.81 -3.92 10.10
C GLN A 51 0.66 -2.69 9.22
N THR A 52 1.70 -1.84 9.14
CA THR A 52 1.69 -0.66 8.25
C THR A 52 1.47 -1.06 6.80
N LEU A 53 2.17 -2.10 6.31
CA LEU A 53 2.00 -2.60 4.95
C LEU A 53 0.56 -3.04 4.66
N GLY A 54 -0.08 -3.74 5.59
CA GLY A 54 -1.49 -4.14 5.48
C GLY A 54 -2.40 -2.91 5.34
N LEU A 55 -2.26 -1.93 6.23
CA LEU A 55 -3.05 -0.70 6.19
C LEU A 55 -2.84 0.10 4.90
N SER A 56 -1.60 0.20 4.40
CA SER A 56 -1.30 0.89 3.14
C SER A 56 -1.94 0.18 1.95
N ARG A 57 -1.95 -1.16 1.93
CA ARG A 57 -2.61 -1.94 0.87
C ARG A 57 -4.13 -1.78 0.90
N ASP A 58 -4.73 -1.79 2.09
CA ASP A 58 -6.16 -1.53 2.26
C ASP A 58 -6.53 -0.12 1.80
N HIS A 59 -5.68 0.87 2.08
CA HIS A 59 -5.87 2.24 1.61
C HIS A 59 -5.76 2.34 0.08
N LEU A 60 -4.75 1.71 -0.52
CA LEU A 60 -4.61 1.65 -1.98
C LEU A 60 -5.84 1.01 -2.65
N ALA A 61 -6.35 -0.08 -2.09
CA ALA A 61 -7.54 -0.75 -2.62
C ALA A 61 -8.77 0.17 -2.63
N ARG A 62 -8.93 1.02 -1.60
CA ARG A 62 -10.01 2.03 -1.55
C ARG A 62 -9.83 3.10 -2.63
N LEU A 63 -8.63 3.64 -2.78
CA LEU A 63 -8.34 4.65 -3.82
C LEU A 63 -8.61 4.13 -5.23
N LEU A 64 -8.20 2.89 -5.51
CA LEU A 64 -8.46 2.25 -6.80
C LEU A 64 -9.97 2.02 -7.04
N ALA A 65 -10.73 1.67 -5.99
CA ALA A 65 -12.17 1.54 -6.09
C ALA A 65 -12.84 2.89 -6.37
N ASP A 66 -12.42 3.96 -5.68
CA ASP A 66 -12.94 5.31 -5.87
C ASP A 66 -12.63 5.86 -7.27
N GLU A 67 -11.40 5.63 -7.76
CA GLU A 67 -11.00 5.99 -9.12
C GLU A 67 -11.86 5.27 -10.18
N ALA A 68 -12.07 3.96 -10.03
CA ALA A 68 -12.92 3.19 -10.94
C ALA A 68 -14.37 3.71 -10.98
N MET A 69 -14.91 4.16 -9.85
CA MET A 69 -16.23 4.78 -9.79
C MET A 69 -16.26 6.12 -10.53
N VAL A 70 -15.24 6.97 -10.35
CA VAL A 70 -15.14 8.27 -11.04
C VAL A 70 -14.97 8.09 -12.55
N THR A 71 -14.12 7.16 -13.00
CA THR A 71 -13.89 6.89 -14.43
C THR A 71 -15.12 6.30 -15.12
N ARG A 72 -15.98 5.57 -14.38
CA ARG A 72 -17.23 5.00 -14.91
C ARG A 72 -18.35 6.04 -15.08
N TRP A 73 -18.32 7.15 -14.34
CA TRP A 73 -19.43 8.10 -14.23
C TRP A 73 -19.69 9.04 -15.45
N PRO A 74 -18.81 9.29 -16.45
CA PRO A 74 -19.19 10.13 -17.59
C PRO A 74 -19.89 9.36 -18.72
N SER A 75 -19.91 8.02 -18.71
CA SER A 75 -20.46 7.21 -19.81
C SER A 75 -21.95 6.85 -19.69
N GLN A 76 -22.64 7.29 -18.63
CA GLN A 76 -24.06 7.00 -18.39
C GLN A 76 -24.97 8.24 -18.44
N SER A 77 -24.50 9.36 -19.00
CA SER A 77 -25.35 10.52 -19.29
C SER A 77 -26.14 10.31 -20.59
N SER A 78 -27.13 9.43 -20.51
CA SER A 78 -28.39 9.36 -21.27
C SER A 78 -28.46 10.16 -22.59
N GLU A 79 -28.37 9.48 -23.73
CA GLU A 79 -29.08 9.94 -24.94
C GLU A 79 -30.59 9.74 -24.72
N PRO A 80 -31.45 10.76 -24.92
CA PRO A 80 -32.89 10.57 -24.87
C PRO A 80 -33.35 9.77 -26.10
N PRO A 81 -34.42 8.96 -25.99
CA PRO A 81 -34.96 8.25 -27.14
C PRO A 81 -35.48 9.27 -28.16
N THR A 82 -35.08 9.10 -29.41
CA THR A 82 -35.61 9.87 -30.54
C THR A 82 -37.01 9.32 -30.85
N GLU A 83 -38.05 10.13 -30.63
CA GLU A 83 -39.38 9.92 -31.22
C GLU A 83 -39.42 10.30 -32.70
#